data_AF-A0A956KNR6-F1
#
_entry.id   AF-A0A956KNR6-F1
#
_cell.length_a   1.000
_cell.length_b   1.000
_cell.length_c   1.000
_cell.angle_alpha   90.00
_cell.angle_beta   90.00
_cell.angle_gamma   90.00
#
_symmetry.space_group_name_H-M   'P 1'
#
loop_
_entity.id
_entity.type
_entity.pdbx_description
1 polymer ?
#
loop_
_entity_poly.entity_id
_entity_poly.type
_entity_poly.pdbx_seq_one_letter_code
_entity_poly.pdbx_strand_id
1 'polypeptide(L)'
;EPVSEPNDPERDEQEPDAQDDLAEDESDAEDDPELDFGAEVAAARAAAAGLEVDSDPDPSLGDRPYTKEEAGLRSKVGWGRSPIVSVAVIIVGLFLLVATWSDFAYFLHFGQSAPRELGQVGDIYQGGEFSERFDNEWVHLQGEPDVQHAARMETREGWVGFLRLIEADASLFVAVPRDTEKASNEFPGEFSGRIVRLQDSPQWDKLQQFFKAEEIVDLVDLKPASVEAALASTGQSGALAGPELDLVTGGTTTLGADEQVRVIARMPVGMAQLGRDTWKTQEQAEATIAALGVPWTFVEKRNMFWVFAVWTGPNAEVDVFQRMTRALNGGEDLVGADPKKGALVLPRRATYLTTAGDLQGKEGRVSFTYGENTAGTGWVVSGDKLTEVGLEDGRLQIPAKAVEEVRVERQLAINPKGYLLMVDQKPTDVWPSAVMFGAVLGVVLLNLWALVTTLRRRRASAAA
;
A
#
# COMPACT_ATOMS: atom_id res chain seq x y z
N GLU A 1 -45.12 -52.60 -24.61
CA GLU A 1 -46.17 -51.63 -25.01
C GLU A 1 -46.79 -51.05 -23.76
N PRO A 2 -47.25 -49.78 -23.71
CA PRO A 2 -47.07 -48.67 -24.69
C PRO A 2 -45.59 -48.21 -24.78
N VAL A 3 -45.19 -46.96 -25.10
CA VAL A 3 -45.41 -46.14 -26.33
C VAL A 3 -44.24 -45.12 -26.48
N SER A 4 -44.12 -44.56 -27.69
CA SER A 4 -43.23 -43.51 -28.20
C SER A 4 -43.18 -42.17 -27.45
N GLU A 5 -42.05 -41.45 -27.62
CA GLU A 5 -41.92 -39.99 -27.46
C GLU A 5 -42.83 -39.22 -28.46
N PRO A 6 -43.05 -37.92 -28.21
CA PRO A 6 -42.46 -36.95 -29.14
C PRO A 6 -41.87 -35.69 -28.48
N ASN A 7 -40.76 -35.22 -29.09
CA ASN A 7 -40.15 -33.89 -29.10
C ASN A 7 -40.77 -32.74 -28.29
N ASP A 8 -39.90 -32.02 -27.58
CA ASP A 8 -39.93 -30.55 -27.51
C ASP A 8 -38.48 -30.06 -27.85
N PRO A 9 -38.29 -29.05 -28.72
CA PRO A 9 -36.96 -28.58 -29.14
C PRO A 9 -36.42 -27.47 -28.20
N GLU A 10 -35.33 -26.82 -28.60
CA GLU A 10 -34.66 -25.71 -27.89
C GLU A 10 -33.86 -26.10 -26.63
N ARG A 11 -32.69 -26.71 -26.87
CA ARG A 11 -31.52 -26.44 -26.03
C ARG A 11 -30.24 -26.46 -26.86
N ASP A 12 -29.87 -25.29 -27.39
CA ASP A 12 -28.53 -25.08 -27.93
C ASP A 12 -27.52 -25.15 -26.78
N GLU A 13 -26.75 -26.24 -26.74
CA GLU A 13 -25.57 -26.36 -25.89
C GLU A 13 -24.41 -25.63 -26.58
N GLN A 14 -24.32 -24.32 -26.34
CA GLN A 14 -23.20 -23.51 -26.78
C GLN A 14 -22.19 -23.39 -25.64
N GLU A 15 -21.08 -24.12 -25.76
CA GLU A 15 -19.89 -23.92 -24.91
C GLU A 15 -19.34 -22.51 -25.18
N PRO A 16 -19.05 -21.70 -24.15
CA PRO A 16 -18.33 -20.44 -24.35
C PRO A 16 -16.84 -20.74 -24.51
N ASP A 17 -16.37 -20.82 -25.75
CA ASP A 17 -14.95 -20.69 -26.10
C ASP A 17 -14.47 -19.30 -25.65
N ALA A 18 -13.70 -19.25 -24.55
CA ALA A 18 -13.02 -18.05 -24.09
C ALA A 18 -11.71 -17.85 -24.88
N GLN A 19 -11.83 -17.36 -26.11
CA GLN A 19 -10.73 -16.69 -26.81
C GLN A 19 -10.89 -15.18 -26.60
N ASP A 20 -10.13 -14.62 -25.65
CA ASP A 20 -9.98 -13.18 -25.51
C ASP A 20 -9.06 -12.65 -26.63
N ASP A 21 -9.67 -12.29 -27.76
CA ASP A 21 -9.07 -11.39 -28.75
C ASP A 21 -9.05 -9.96 -28.16
N LEU A 22 -8.01 -9.64 -27.39
CA LEU A 22 -7.71 -8.25 -27.03
C LEU A 22 -7.18 -7.52 -28.26
N ALA A 23 -8.06 -6.75 -28.90
CA ALA A 23 -7.68 -5.79 -29.92
C ALA A 23 -6.78 -4.70 -29.31
N GLU A 24 -5.62 -4.50 -29.91
CA GLU A 24 -4.68 -3.42 -29.56
C GLU A 24 -5.29 -2.08 -30.00
N ASP A 25 -5.62 -1.22 -29.05
CA ASP A 25 -6.13 0.14 -29.30
C ASP A 25 -4.92 1.09 -29.38
N GLU A 26 -4.46 1.39 -30.60
CA GLU A 26 -3.36 2.34 -30.85
C GLU A 26 -3.81 3.78 -30.50
N SER A 27 -3.55 4.20 -29.26
CA SER A 27 -3.68 5.61 -28.85
C SER A 27 -2.30 6.29 -28.83
N ASP A 28 -2.12 7.31 -29.67
CA ASP A 28 -0.90 8.11 -29.80
C ASP A 28 -0.36 8.59 -28.43
N ALA A 29 0.85 8.18 -28.08
CA ALA A 29 1.64 8.74 -26.99
C ALA A 29 2.70 9.70 -27.56
N GLU A 30 2.73 10.93 -27.05
CA GLU A 30 3.59 12.00 -27.56
C GLU A 30 5.09 11.73 -27.29
N ASP A 31 5.96 12.09 -28.24
CA ASP A 31 7.42 11.99 -28.16
C ASP A 31 7.99 12.73 -26.93
N ASP A 32 8.55 11.97 -25.97
CA ASP A 32 9.49 12.48 -24.96
C ASP A 32 10.83 11.72 -25.15
N PRO A 33 11.97 12.39 -25.40
CA PRO A 33 13.15 11.72 -25.93
C PRO A 33 13.87 10.87 -24.87
N GLU A 34 13.70 9.56 -24.94
CA GLU A 34 14.56 8.61 -24.23
C GLU A 34 16.03 8.83 -24.60
N LEU A 35 16.84 9.20 -23.60
CA LEU A 35 18.29 9.30 -23.72
C LEU A 35 18.90 7.89 -23.78
N ASP A 36 18.99 7.33 -24.99
CA ASP A 36 19.69 6.07 -25.26
C ASP A 36 21.20 6.21 -24.99
N PHE A 37 21.57 6.00 -23.74
CA PHE A 37 22.95 5.87 -23.27
C PHE A 37 23.73 4.75 -23.97
N GLY A 38 23.05 3.75 -24.56
CA GLY A 38 23.66 2.70 -25.37
C GLY A 38 24.22 3.26 -26.68
N ALA A 39 23.45 4.09 -27.39
CA ALA A 39 23.88 4.74 -28.63
C ALA A 39 25.06 5.71 -28.41
N GLU A 40 25.04 6.55 -27.37
CA GLU A 40 26.17 7.46 -27.09
C GLU A 40 27.45 6.70 -26.71
N VAL A 41 27.36 5.64 -25.90
CA VAL A 41 28.51 4.81 -25.54
C VAL A 41 29.05 4.03 -26.76
N ALA A 42 28.17 3.56 -27.65
CA ALA A 42 28.57 2.96 -28.92
C ALA A 42 29.28 3.96 -29.85
N ALA A 43 28.75 5.19 -29.96
CA ALA A 43 29.37 6.27 -30.74
C ALA A 43 30.74 6.67 -30.19
N ALA A 44 30.89 6.78 -28.87
CA ALA A 44 32.19 7.04 -28.23
C ALA A 44 33.20 5.92 -28.48
N ARG A 45 32.75 4.65 -28.52
CA ARG A 45 33.61 3.50 -28.83
C ARG A 45 34.01 3.45 -30.31
N ALA A 46 33.11 3.82 -31.22
CA ALA A 46 33.41 3.96 -32.65
C ALA A 46 34.39 5.12 -32.92
N ALA A 47 34.23 6.26 -32.24
CA ALA A 47 35.16 7.39 -32.32
C ALA A 47 36.57 7.04 -31.81
N ALA A 48 36.68 6.19 -30.77
CA ALA A 48 37.95 5.68 -30.29
C ALA A 48 38.61 4.64 -31.24
N ALA A 49 37.80 3.91 -32.01
CA ALA A 49 38.27 2.92 -32.99
C ALA A 49 38.70 3.55 -34.34
N GLY A 50 38.22 4.76 -34.66
CA GLY A 50 38.55 5.48 -35.91
C GLY A 50 39.85 6.28 -35.90
N LEU A 51 40.63 6.25 -34.81
CA LEU A 51 41.92 6.92 -34.69
C LEU A 51 43.08 5.94 -34.96
N GLU A 52 43.19 5.49 -36.22
CA GLU A 52 44.41 4.86 -36.71
C GLU A 52 45.54 5.91 -36.75
N VAL A 53 46.48 5.78 -35.81
CA VAL A 53 47.74 6.54 -35.84
C VAL A 53 48.69 5.81 -36.77
N ASP A 54 48.64 6.16 -38.05
CA ASP A 54 49.62 5.76 -39.05
C ASP A 54 51.00 6.29 -38.64
N SER A 55 51.84 5.41 -38.11
CA SER A 55 53.20 5.72 -37.64
C SER A 55 54.04 4.44 -37.60
N ASP A 56 54.29 3.89 -38.78
CA ASP A 56 55.32 2.88 -38.98
C ASP A 56 56.67 3.42 -38.46
N PRO A 57 57.40 2.71 -37.57
CA PRO A 57 58.65 3.20 -37.02
C PRO A 57 59.79 3.07 -38.04
N ASP A 58 60.26 4.21 -38.56
CA ASP A 58 61.43 4.29 -39.44
C ASP A 58 62.66 3.62 -38.80
N PRO A 59 63.15 2.47 -39.33
CA PRO A 59 64.25 1.72 -38.74
C PRO A 59 65.64 2.29 -39.08
N SER A 60 65.73 3.45 -39.74
CA SER A 60 67.00 4.05 -40.18
C SER A 60 67.59 5.12 -39.24
N LEU A 61 66.86 5.53 -38.20
CA LEU A 61 67.32 6.49 -37.20
C LEU A 61 68.20 5.85 -36.10
N GLY A 62 69.41 5.46 -36.50
CA GLY A 62 70.41 4.86 -35.62
C GLY A 62 70.84 5.74 -34.43
N ASP A 63 71.36 5.06 -33.39
CA ASP A 63 71.75 5.63 -32.10
C ASP A 63 72.59 6.92 -32.22
N ARG A 64 71.97 8.04 -31.83
CA ARG A 64 72.68 9.29 -31.54
C ARG A 64 73.06 9.28 -30.06
N PRO A 65 74.35 9.30 -29.68
CA PRO A 65 74.72 9.40 -28.27
C PRO A 65 74.25 10.76 -27.71
N TYR A 66 73.35 10.71 -26.73
CA TYR A 66 72.72 11.88 -26.12
C TYR A 66 73.74 12.92 -25.63
N THR A 67 73.47 14.20 -25.92
CA THR A 67 74.26 15.30 -25.39
C THR A 67 73.92 15.56 -23.92
N LYS A 68 74.89 16.05 -23.13
CA LYS A 68 74.71 16.27 -21.67
C LYS A 68 73.63 17.30 -21.33
N GLU A 69 73.19 18.10 -22.29
CA GLU A 69 72.18 19.16 -22.11
C GLU A 69 70.75 18.60 -22.09
N GLU A 70 70.46 17.55 -22.87
CA GLU A 70 69.14 16.90 -22.89
C GLU A 70 68.86 16.12 -21.58
N ALA A 71 69.89 15.53 -20.98
CA ALA A 71 69.80 14.90 -19.65
C ALA A 71 69.46 15.93 -18.55
N GLY A 72 69.91 17.19 -18.71
CA GLY A 72 69.64 18.27 -17.76
C GLY A 72 68.16 18.64 -17.69
N LEU A 73 67.45 18.65 -18.82
CA LEU A 73 66.04 19.06 -18.92
C LEU A 73 65.09 18.06 -18.24
N ARG A 74 65.35 16.75 -18.33
CA ARG A 74 64.54 15.74 -17.62
C ARG A 74 64.81 15.69 -16.11
N SER A 75 65.98 16.11 -15.65
CA SER A 75 66.32 16.13 -14.21
C SER A 75 65.56 17.16 -13.37
N LYS A 76 64.89 18.15 -13.99
CA LYS A 76 64.16 19.23 -13.30
C LYS A 76 62.64 19.16 -13.37
N VAL A 77 62.06 18.18 -14.08
CA VAL A 77 60.63 17.87 -13.95
C VAL A 77 60.43 17.00 -12.71
N GLY A 78 60.58 17.63 -11.54
CA GLY A 78 60.15 17.00 -10.30
C GLY A 78 58.66 16.68 -10.40
N TRP A 79 58.28 15.46 -10.00
CA TRP A 79 56.91 14.94 -9.96
C TRP A 79 56.03 15.63 -8.88
N GLY A 80 56.10 16.96 -8.81
CA GLY A 80 55.27 17.79 -7.96
C GLY A 80 53.86 17.84 -8.52
N ARG A 81 53.00 16.92 -8.07
CA ARG A 81 51.55 16.98 -8.27
C ARG A 81 51.07 18.40 -7.96
N SER A 82 50.37 19.03 -8.90
CA SER A 82 49.91 20.42 -8.74
C SER A 82 49.02 20.53 -7.48
N PRO A 83 49.27 21.49 -6.57
CA PRO A 83 48.47 21.63 -5.36
C PRO A 83 46.96 21.78 -5.62
N ILE A 84 46.60 22.38 -6.76
CA ILE A 84 45.20 22.56 -7.19
C ILE A 84 44.55 21.20 -7.49
N VAL A 85 45.28 20.31 -8.18
CA VAL A 85 44.81 18.95 -8.49
C VAL A 85 44.64 18.15 -7.20
N SER A 86 45.57 18.26 -6.25
CA SER A 86 45.43 17.60 -4.95
C SER A 86 44.24 18.12 -4.15
N VAL A 87 43.94 19.42 -4.18
CA VAL A 87 42.71 19.97 -3.55
C VAL A 87 41.45 19.46 -4.23
N ALA A 88 41.40 19.43 -5.57
CA ALA A 88 40.25 18.89 -6.30
C ALA A 88 40.00 17.40 -5.98
N VAL A 89 41.05 16.58 -5.96
CA VAL A 89 40.97 15.15 -5.59
C VAL A 89 40.54 14.96 -4.14
N ILE A 90 40.96 15.83 -3.20
CA ILE A 90 40.47 15.81 -1.82
C ILE A 90 38.97 16.12 -1.75
N ILE A 91 38.48 17.14 -2.46
CA ILE A 91 37.06 17.52 -2.46
C ILE A 91 36.19 16.37 -3.03
N VAL A 92 36.55 15.84 -4.20
CA VAL A 92 35.83 14.71 -4.82
C VAL A 92 35.91 13.45 -3.95
N GLY A 93 37.07 13.16 -3.37
CA GLY A 93 37.24 12.02 -2.48
C GLY A 93 36.43 12.14 -1.19
N LEU A 94 36.36 13.34 -0.58
CA LEU A 94 35.51 13.58 0.59
C LEU A 94 34.02 13.43 0.25
N PHE A 95 33.58 13.90 -0.91
CA PHE A 95 32.22 13.69 -1.39
C PHE A 95 31.89 12.19 -1.53
N LEU A 96 32.78 11.40 -2.16
CA LEU A 96 32.60 9.95 -2.30
C LEU A 96 32.61 9.22 -0.96
N LEU A 97 33.45 9.65 0.01
CA LEU A 97 33.44 9.09 1.37
C LEU A 97 32.14 9.39 2.10
N VAL A 98 31.57 10.59 1.97
CA VAL A 98 30.26 10.92 2.54
C VAL A 98 29.16 10.06 1.89
N ALA A 99 29.17 9.93 0.57
CA ALA A 99 28.19 9.13 -0.18
C ALA A 99 28.24 7.62 0.15
N THR A 100 29.41 7.08 0.52
CA THR A 100 29.61 5.66 0.86
C THR A 100 29.70 5.39 2.37
N TRP A 101 29.48 6.41 3.21
CA TRP A 101 29.60 6.29 4.66
C TRP A 101 28.54 5.36 5.28
N SER A 102 27.31 5.36 4.78
CA SER A 102 26.22 4.49 5.27
C SER A 102 26.56 3.01 5.11
N ASP A 103 27.02 2.61 3.92
CA ASP A 103 27.47 1.25 3.63
C ASP A 103 28.71 0.86 4.43
N PHE A 104 29.66 1.78 4.60
CA PHE A 104 30.85 1.52 5.42
C PHE A 104 30.50 1.37 6.90
N ALA A 105 29.62 2.23 7.44
CA ALA A 105 29.13 2.13 8.81
C ALA A 105 28.31 0.85 9.03
N TYR A 106 27.49 0.45 8.05
CA TYR A 106 26.81 -0.84 8.06
C TYR A 106 27.82 -2.01 8.07
N PHE A 107 28.82 -1.98 7.18
CA PHE A 107 29.88 -2.99 7.12
C PHE A 107 30.64 -3.15 8.44
N LEU A 108 30.85 -2.09 9.23
CA LEU A 108 31.53 -2.20 10.54
C LEU A 108 30.84 -3.17 11.52
N HIS A 109 29.58 -3.53 11.27
CA HIS A 109 28.85 -4.56 12.01
C HIS A 109 29.21 -6.01 11.59
N PHE A 110 30.19 -6.24 10.71
CA PHE A 110 30.64 -7.58 10.28
C PHE A 110 31.05 -8.53 11.43
N GLY A 111 31.37 -7.98 12.61
CA GLY A 111 31.66 -8.75 13.82
C GLY A 111 30.43 -9.23 14.60
N GLN A 112 29.22 -8.82 14.23
CA GLN A 112 27.98 -9.31 14.83
C GLN A 112 27.71 -10.76 14.39
N SER A 113 27.39 -11.63 15.34
CA SER A 113 27.08 -13.05 15.07
C SER A 113 25.63 -13.31 14.72
N ALA A 114 24.74 -12.36 14.99
CA ALA A 114 23.30 -12.43 14.80
C ALA A 114 22.74 -11.00 14.59
N PRO A 115 21.62 -10.85 13.87
CA PRO A 115 20.94 -9.56 13.75
C PRO A 115 20.43 -9.07 15.11
N ARG A 116 20.11 -7.78 15.19
CA ARG A 116 19.39 -7.20 16.32
C ARG A 116 17.93 -7.63 16.30
N GLU A 117 17.51 -8.39 17.31
CA GLU A 117 16.11 -8.75 17.52
C GLU A 117 15.28 -7.51 17.88
N LEU A 118 14.29 -7.19 17.04
CA LEU A 118 13.33 -6.10 17.27
C LEU A 118 11.98 -6.60 17.80
N GLY A 119 11.66 -7.88 17.65
CA GLY A 119 10.35 -8.43 18.02
C GLY A 119 9.27 -8.11 16.98
N GLN A 120 8.06 -7.78 17.43
CA GLN A 120 6.93 -7.51 16.53
C GLN A 120 6.93 -6.06 16.02
N VAL A 121 6.43 -5.84 14.80
CA VAL A 121 6.30 -4.49 14.22
C VAL A 121 5.48 -3.56 15.11
N GLY A 122 4.37 -4.03 15.67
CA GLY A 122 3.53 -3.26 16.60
C GLY A 122 4.17 -2.93 17.96
N ASP A 123 5.28 -3.59 18.33
CA ASP A 123 6.06 -3.20 19.51
C ASP A 123 7.01 -2.03 19.19
N ILE A 124 7.57 -2.00 17.97
CA ILE A 124 8.53 -0.96 17.55
C ILE A 124 7.90 0.26 16.90
N TYR A 125 6.66 0.19 16.44
CA TYR A 125 5.90 1.27 15.82
C TYR A 125 4.56 1.47 16.55
N GLN A 126 4.40 2.61 17.22
CA GLN A 126 3.25 2.90 18.09
C GLN A 126 2.81 4.35 17.93
N GLY A 127 1.51 4.58 17.76
CA GLY A 127 0.95 5.94 17.68
C GLY A 127 1.45 6.77 16.49
N GLY A 128 1.82 6.12 15.38
CA GLY A 128 2.36 6.79 14.19
C GLY A 128 3.87 7.02 14.19
N GLU A 129 4.59 6.62 15.25
CA GLU A 129 6.04 6.83 15.38
C GLU A 129 6.79 5.53 15.71
N PHE A 130 8.04 5.45 15.24
CA PHE A 130 8.96 4.39 15.65
C PHE A 130 9.57 4.71 17.01
N SER A 131 9.65 3.69 17.86
CA SER A 131 10.25 3.72 19.21
C SER A 131 11.66 4.33 19.25
N GLU A 132 12.46 4.16 18.19
CA GLU A 132 13.76 4.79 18.02
C GLU A 132 14.19 4.90 16.54
N ARG A 133 15.47 5.21 16.30
CA ARG A 133 16.07 5.26 14.97
C ARG A 133 16.81 3.97 14.67
N PHE A 134 16.44 3.29 13.58
CA PHE A 134 17.04 2.03 13.12
C PHE A 134 17.97 2.22 11.90
N ASP A 135 18.47 3.45 11.66
CA ASP A 135 19.11 3.82 10.39
C ASP A 135 20.37 2.99 10.07
N ASN A 136 20.29 2.10 9.07
CA ASN A 136 21.38 1.19 8.66
C ASN A 136 21.76 0.15 9.72
N GLU A 137 20.78 -0.43 10.42
CA GLU A 137 21.01 -1.57 11.32
C GLU A 137 20.79 -2.92 10.63
N TRP A 138 21.44 -3.98 11.14
CA TRP A 138 21.14 -5.37 10.76
C TRP A 138 20.16 -5.93 11.78
N VAL A 139 18.93 -6.22 11.36
CA VAL A 139 17.80 -6.47 12.27
C VAL A 139 17.02 -7.73 11.89
N HIS A 140 16.32 -8.31 12.87
CA HIS A 140 15.28 -9.32 12.71
C HIS A 140 13.97 -8.73 13.26
N LEU A 141 12.88 -8.86 12.51
CA LEU A 141 11.55 -8.40 12.90
C LEU A 141 10.46 -9.37 12.45
N GLN A 142 9.32 -9.32 13.13
CA GLN A 142 8.13 -10.12 12.84
C GLN A 142 6.93 -9.22 12.58
N GLY A 143 6.19 -9.44 11.50
CA GLY A 143 4.98 -8.67 11.19
C GLY A 143 4.20 -9.25 10.01
N GLU A 144 2.94 -8.86 9.87
CA GLU A 144 2.02 -9.37 8.85
C GLU A 144 2.25 -8.64 7.51
N PRO A 145 2.72 -9.34 6.46
CA PRO A 145 2.93 -8.72 5.15
C PRO A 145 1.61 -8.59 4.40
N ASP A 146 1.40 -7.41 3.81
CA ASP A 146 0.34 -7.15 2.84
C ASP A 146 0.65 -7.85 1.51
N VAL A 147 0.25 -9.12 1.42
CA VAL A 147 0.44 -9.96 0.23
C VAL A 147 -0.53 -9.65 -0.91
N GLN A 148 -1.57 -8.85 -0.65
CA GLN A 148 -2.55 -8.45 -1.67
C GLN A 148 -1.98 -7.32 -2.52
N HIS A 149 -1.37 -6.31 -1.89
CA HIS A 149 -0.80 -5.14 -2.56
C HIS A 149 0.74 -5.21 -2.68
N ALA A 150 1.24 -6.37 -3.10
CA ALA A 150 2.66 -6.65 -3.24
C ALA A 150 3.24 -6.05 -4.53
N ALA A 151 3.97 -4.93 -4.44
CA ALA A 151 4.66 -4.36 -5.60
C ALA A 151 5.80 -5.29 -6.07
N ARG A 152 5.98 -5.42 -7.38
CA ARG A 152 7.02 -6.28 -7.98
C ARG A 152 7.85 -5.46 -8.95
N MET A 153 9.17 -5.52 -8.82
CA MET A 153 10.08 -4.76 -9.69
C MET A 153 11.27 -5.61 -10.11
N GLU A 154 11.62 -5.51 -11.39
CA GLU A 154 12.88 -6.04 -11.90
C GLU A 154 14.06 -5.15 -11.48
N THR A 155 15.16 -5.79 -11.10
CA THR A 155 16.43 -5.15 -10.75
C THR A 155 17.57 -5.86 -11.49
N ARG A 156 18.78 -5.28 -11.47
CA ARG A 156 19.96 -5.90 -12.09
C ARG A 156 20.34 -7.27 -11.50
N GLU A 157 19.85 -7.59 -10.30
CA GLU A 157 20.20 -8.81 -9.55
C GLU A 157 19.05 -9.84 -9.57
N GLY A 158 17.92 -9.53 -10.20
CA GLY A 158 16.72 -10.36 -10.23
C GLY A 158 15.47 -9.56 -9.85
N TRP A 159 14.40 -10.27 -9.49
CA TRP A 159 13.14 -9.64 -9.08
C TRP A 159 13.13 -9.33 -7.59
N VAL A 160 12.47 -8.24 -7.20
CA VAL A 160 12.24 -7.87 -5.80
C VAL A 160 10.75 -7.64 -5.59
N GLY A 161 10.18 -8.30 -4.57
CA GLY A 161 8.85 -8.03 -4.07
C GLY A 161 8.91 -7.05 -2.91
N PHE A 162 8.16 -5.96 -2.98
CA PHE A 162 8.01 -5.00 -1.89
C PHE A 162 6.65 -5.20 -1.24
N LEU A 163 6.66 -5.54 0.05
CA LEU A 163 5.46 -5.77 0.85
C LEU A 163 5.40 -4.70 1.93
N ARG A 164 4.23 -4.10 2.15
CA ARG A 164 3.94 -3.31 3.35
C ARG A 164 3.82 -4.28 4.53
N LEU A 165 4.28 -3.90 5.72
CA LEU A 165 3.87 -4.56 6.96
C LEU A 165 2.66 -3.81 7.54
N ILE A 166 1.56 -4.54 7.77
CA ILE A 166 0.24 -3.96 8.01
C ILE A 166 0.22 -3.14 9.30
N GLU A 167 0.96 -3.57 10.33
CA GLU A 167 0.99 -2.97 11.66
C GLU A 167 1.77 -1.63 11.72
N ALA A 168 2.29 -1.14 10.59
CA ALA A 168 3.14 0.05 10.52
C ALA A 168 2.56 1.24 9.71
N ASP A 169 1.25 1.28 9.43
CA ASP A 169 0.56 2.36 8.69
C ASP A 169 1.30 2.85 7.42
N ALA A 170 1.79 1.92 6.58
CA ALA A 170 2.64 2.24 5.41
C ALA A 170 3.91 3.08 5.74
N SER A 171 4.49 2.85 6.92
CA SER A 171 5.79 3.38 7.35
C SER A 171 6.88 2.30 7.41
N LEU A 172 6.57 1.02 7.20
CA LEU A 172 7.55 -0.07 7.11
C LEU A 172 7.24 -1.00 5.94
N PHE A 173 8.26 -1.24 5.12
CA PHE A 173 8.22 -2.16 3.98
C PHE A 173 9.35 -3.18 4.07
N VAL A 174 9.13 -4.35 3.49
CA VAL A 174 10.17 -5.37 3.30
C VAL A 174 10.40 -5.57 1.80
N ALA A 175 11.66 -5.54 1.39
CA ALA A 175 12.12 -5.89 0.05
C ALA A 175 12.63 -7.33 0.08
N VAL A 176 11.84 -8.26 -0.47
CA VAL A 176 12.14 -9.70 -0.52
C VAL A 176 12.68 -10.05 -1.91
N PRO A 177 13.91 -10.59 -2.04
CA PRO A 177 14.41 -11.13 -3.30
C PRO A 177 13.51 -12.25 -3.85
N ARG A 178 13.36 -12.34 -5.17
CA ARG A 178 12.53 -13.35 -5.84
C ARG A 178 13.24 -13.90 -7.09
N ASP A 179 13.16 -15.21 -7.27
CA ASP A 179 13.70 -15.89 -8.47
C ASP A 179 12.96 -15.48 -9.75
N THR A 180 11.66 -15.18 -9.64
CA THR A 180 10.79 -14.78 -10.75
C THR A 180 9.69 -13.83 -10.26
N GLU A 181 9.12 -13.06 -11.20
CA GLU A 181 7.93 -12.22 -11.00
C GLU A 181 6.74 -13.00 -10.39
N LYS A 182 6.56 -14.28 -10.79
CA LYS A 182 5.40 -15.12 -10.45
C LYS A 182 5.64 -16.10 -9.29
N ALA A 183 6.65 -15.86 -8.45
CA ALA A 183 6.89 -16.70 -7.27
C ALA A 183 5.69 -16.69 -6.29
N SER A 184 5.58 -17.73 -5.44
CA SER A 184 4.49 -17.86 -4.46
C SER A 184 4.42 -16.65 -3.53
N ASN A 185 3.21 -16.18 -3.20
CA ASN A 185 2.97 -15.09 -2.26
C ASN A 185 2.88 -15.58 -0.78
N GLU A 186 3.37 -16.77 -0.48
CA GLU A 186 3.52 -17.26 0.89
C GLU A 186 4.78 -16.66 1.55
N PHE A 187 4.60 -15.84 2.58
CA PHE A 187 5.70 -15.26 3.36
C PHE A 187 5.52 -15.61 4.84
N PRO A 188 6.59 -16.02 5.56
CA PRO A 188 6.48 -16.54 6.93
C PRO A 188 6.24 -15.48 8.01
N GLY A 189 6.11 -14.19 7.65
CA GLY A 189 5.96 -13.08 8.60
C GLY A 189 7.23 -12.72 9.39
N GLU A 190 8.32 -13.47 9.22
CA GLU A 190 9.63 -13.21 9.82
C GLU A 190 10.61 -12.70 8.78
N PHE A 191 11.28 -11.58 9.08
CA PHE A 191 12.17 -10.89 8.14
C PHE A 191 13.50 -10.53 8.79
N SER A 192 14.61 -10.76 8.09
CA SER A 192 15.96 -10.45 8.58
C SER A 192 16.76 -9.77 7.48
N GLY A 193 17.47 -8.68 7.81
CA GLY A 193 18.18 -7.92 6.79
C GLY A 193 18.65 -6.54 7.25
N ARG A 194 19.05 -5.69 6.30
CA ARG A 194 19.42 -4.30 6.57
C ARG A 194 18.18 -3.41 6.52
N ILE A 195 17.92 -2.67 7.59
CA ILE A 195 16.86 -1.65 7.59
C ILE A 195 17.44 -0.26 7.28
N VAL A 196 16.85 0.42 6.30
CA VAL A 196 17.25 1.75 5.79
C VAL A 196 16.06 2.68 5.72
N ARG A 197 16.26 4.00 5.64
CA ARG A 197 15.16 4.93 5.39
C ARG A 197 14.57 4.70 4.02
N LEU A 198 13.24 4.77 3.95
CA LEU A 198 12.49 4.52 2.73
C LEU A 198 12.80 5.59 1.66
N GLN A 199 12.85 6.87 2.03
CA GLN A 199 13.29 7.99 1.18
C GLN A 199 14.75 7.91 0.69
N ASP A 200 15.63 7.18 1.39
CA ASP A 200 17.05 7.05 1.03
C ASP A 200 17.27 5.85 0.07
N SER A 201 16.19 5.12 -0.24
CA SER A 201 16.18 3.95 -1.12
C SER A 201 16.03 4.35 -2.59
N PRO A 202 16.84 3.79 -3.52
CA PRO A 202 16.69 4.03 -4.97
C PRO A 202 15.32 3.67 -5.55
N GLN A 203 14.54 2.84 -4.87
CA GLN A 203 13.20 2.41 -5.29
C GLN A 203 12.07 3.31 -4.76
N TRP A 204 12.38 4.35 -3.96
CA TRP A 204 11.39 5.22 -3.33
C TRP A 204 10.33 5.76 -4.30
N ASP A 205 10.76 6.46 -5.35
CA ASP A 205 9.84 7.13 -6.28
C ASP A 205 8.94 6.11 -7.01
N LYS A 206 9.47 4.92 -7.33
CA LYS A 206 8.71 3.83 -7.97
C LYS A 206 7.67 3.24 -7.03
N LEU A 207 8.01 3.06 -5.74
CA LEU A 207 7.07 2.58 -4.73
C LEU A 207 5.97 3.60 -4.49
N GLN A 208 6.31 4.89 -4.40
CA GLN A 208 5.34 5.97 -4.26
C GLN A 208 4.37 6.01 -5.46
N GLN A 209 4.87 5.83 -6.69
CA GLN A 209 4.02 5.76 -7.89
C GLN A 209 3.10 4.53 -7.88
N PHE A 210 3.63 3.34 -7.57
CA PHE A 210 2.85 2.10 -7.51
C PHE A 210 1.70 2.19 -6.50
N PHE A 211 1.99 2.51 -5.24
CA PHE A 211 0.97 2.57 -4.19
C PHE A 211 -0.06 3.70 -4.40
N LYS A 212 0.33 4.77 -5.10
CA LYS A 212 -0.61 5.81 -5.53
C LYS A 212 -1.54 5.33 -6.64
N ALA A 213 -1.05 4.53 -7.58
CA ALA A 213 -1.83 3.98 -8.69
C ALA A 213 -2.78 2.84 -8.27
N GLU A 214 -2.41 2.06 -7.24
CA GLU A 214 -3.27 1.05 -6.62
C GLU A 214 -4.46 1.65 -5.83
N GLU A 215 -4.47 2.96 -5.59
CA GLU A 215 -5.50 3.70 -4.85
C GLU A 215 -5.92 3.06 -3.51
N ILE A 216 -4.98 2.42 -2.80
CA ILE A 216 -5.28 1.68 -1.57
C ILE A 216 -5.91 2.63 -0.54
N VAL A 217 -7.09 2.23 -0.04
CA VAL A 217 -7.83 2.94 1.01
C VAL A 217 -7.64 2.21 2.33
N ASP A 218 -7.18 2.94 3.34
CA ASP A 218 -7.21 2.51 4.74
C ASP A 218 -8.52 2.93 5.41
N LEU A 219 -9.01 2.11 6.34
CA LEU A 219 -10.29 2.29 7.03
C LEU A 219 -10.05 2.59 8.50
N VAL A 220 -10.11 3.87 8.86
CA VAL A 220 -9.88 4.32 10.25
C VAL A 220 -11.21 4.35 11.01
N ASP A 221 -11.39 3.41 11.94
CA ASP A 221 -12.59 3.31 12.78
C ASP A 221 -12.66 4.42 13.85
N LEU A 222 -13.73 5.22 13.82
CA LEU A 222 -14.02 6.26 14.80
C LEU A 222 -14.91 5.72 15.93
N LYS A 223 -14.71 6.19 17.18
CA LYS A 223 -15.61 5.86 18.28
C LYS A 223 -17.00 6.50 18.04
N PRO A 224 -18.11 5.72 17.96
CA PRO A 224 -19.43 6.26 17.64
C PRO A 224 -19.90 7.37 18.59
N ALA A 225 -19.57 7.26 19.89
CA ALA A 225 -19.92 8.28 20.88
C ALA A 225 -19.18 9.62 20.68
N SER A 226 -17.97 9.59 20.11
CA SER A 226 -17.20 10.80 19.78
C SER A 226 -17.82 11.49 18.56
N VAL A 227 -18.22 10.71 17.55
CA VAL A 227 -18.97 11.20 16.38
C VAL A 227 -20.35 11.76 16.78
N GLU A 228 -21.12 11.08 17.64
CA GLU A 228 -22.40 11.59 18.14
C GLU A 228 -22.22 12.91 18.90
N ALA A 229 -21.19 13.02 19.75
CA ALA A 229 -20.88 14.26 20.47
C ALA A 229 -20.46 15.40 19.53
N ALA A 230 -19.63 15.12 18.53
CA ALA A 230 -19.23 16.10 17.52
C ALA A 230 -20.45 16.62 16.75
N LEU A 231 -21.25 15.73 16.16
CA LEU A 231 -22.47 16.08 15.42
C LEU A 231 -23.53 16.80 16.28
N ALA A 232 -23.58 16.54 17.60
CA ALA A 232 -24.45 17.28 18.52
C ALA A 232 -23.90 18.69 18.85
N SER A 233 -22.58 18.85 18.90
CA SER A 233 -21.91 20.12 19.21
C SER A 233 -21.95 21.13 18.06
N THR A 234 -21.97 20.65 16.82
CA THR A 234 -21.88 21.47 15.60
C THR A 234 -23.23 22.02 15.12
N GLY A 235 -24.34 21.46 15.60
CA GLY A 235 -25.70 21.91 15.30
C GLY A 235 -26.06 21.83 13.81
N GLN A 236 -27.02 22.65 13.38
CA GLN A 236 -27.54 22.63 12.00
C GLN A 236 -26.53 23.09 10.92
N SER A 237 -25.37 23.64 11.30
CA SER A 237 -24.44 24.29 10.37
C SER A 237 -23.10 23.59 10.22
N GLY A 238 -22.70 22.75 11.18
CA GLY A 238 -21.39 22.13 11.15
C GLY A 238 -21.43 20.65 10.81
N ALA A 239 -20.78 20.36 9.69
CA ALA A 239 -20.24 19.07 9.30
C ALA A 239 -19.52 18.32 10.43
N LEU A 240 -19.25 17.02 10.23
CA LEU A 240 -18.28 16.26 11.03
C LEU A 240 -16.82 16.75 10.80
N ALA A 241 -16.58 17.59 9.80
CA ALA A 241 -15.28 18.17 9.48
C ALA A 241 -14.83 19.24 10.49
N GLY A 242 -13.60 19.11 11.00
CA GLY A 242 -12.97 20.05 11.94
C GLY A 242 -12.81 19.57 13.39
N PRO A 243 -13.84 19.01 14.06
CA PRO A 243 -13.72 18.47 15.41
C PRO A 243 -12.64 17.39 15.56
N GLU A 244 -12.08 17.30 16.76
CA GLU A 244 -11.21 16.21 17.19
C GLU A 244 -12.08 15.01 17.60
N LEU A 245 -11.85 13.86 16.96
CA LEU A 245 -12.63 12.62 17.09
C LEU A 245 -11.74 11.50 17.63
N ASP A 246 -12.25 10.74 18.60
CA ASP A 246 -11.55 9.59 19.17
C ASP A 246 -11.52 8.41 18.18
N LEU A 247 -10.34 7.80 18.00
CA LEU A 247 -10.20 6.55 17.24
C LEU A 247 -10.54 5.33 18.11
N VAL A 248 -11.05 4.26 17.52
CA VAL A 248 -11.30 2.98 18.23
C VAL A 248 -9.98 2.37 18.73
N THR A 249 -8.91 2.46 17.93
CA THR A 249 -7.55 2.02 18.25
C THR A 249 -6.86 2.85 19.33
N GLY A 250 -7.39 4.04 19.65
CA GLY A 250 -6.79 4.99 20.59
C GLY A 250 -6.16 6.20 19.88
N GLY A 251 -5.96 7.29 20.63
CA GLY A 251 -5.63 8.59 20.05
C GLY A 251 -6.84 9.27 19.39
N THR A 252 -6.57 10.35 18.68
CA THR A 252 -7.57 11.25 18.09
C THR A 252 -7.20 11.63 16.65
N THR A 253 -8.20 12.08 15.89
CA THR A 253 -8.00 12.62 14.53
C THR A 253 -8.99 13.75 14.25
N THR A 254 -8.65 14.65 13.35
CA THR A 254 -9.55 15.70 12.83
C THR A 254 -9.90 15.38 11.38
N LEU A 255 -11.15 15.62 10.96
CA LEU A 255 -11.56 15.35 9.58
C LEU A 255 -11.56 16.58 8.67
N GLY A 256 -11.12 16.41 7.43
CA GLY A 256 -11.30 17.37 6.35
C GLY A 256 -12.73 17.33 5.77
N ALA A 257 -13.21 18.42 5.16
CA ALA A 257 -14.56 18.48 4.60
C ALA A 257 -14.80 17.45 3.48
N ASP A 258 -13.76 17.18 2.68
CA ASP A 258 -13.83 16.29 1.53
C ASP A 258 -13.39 14.85 1.86
N GLU A 259 -13.00 14.55 3.11
CA GLU A 259 -12.66 13.18 3.51
C GLU A 259 -13.91 12.29 3.46
N GLN A 260 -13.77 11.11 2.85
CA GLN A 260 -14.85 10.15 2.73
C GLN A 260 -15.11 9.45 4.07
N VAL A 261 -16.39 9.26 4.37
CA VAL A 261 -16.88 8.66 5.61
C VAL A 261 -17.89 7.58 5.28
N ARG A 262 -17.61 6.37 5.76
CA ARG A 262 -18.47 5.20 5.70
C ARG A 262 -19.32 5.12 6.96
N VAL A 263 -20.62 5.37 6.83
CA VAL A 263 -21.60 5.26 7.92
C VAL A 263 -22.26 3.88 7.86
N ILE A 264 -22.09 3.07 8.91
CA ILE A 264 -22.68 1.74 9.01
C ILE A 264 -23.85 1.79 10.00
N ALA A 265 -25.06 1.56 9.49
CA ALA A 265 -26.29 1.64 10.26
C ALA A 265 -26.96 0.26 10.40
N ARG A 266 -27.33 -0.09 11.65
CA ARG A 266 -28.27 -1.18 11.95
C ARG A 266 -29.67 -0.79 11.51
N MET A 267 -30.30 -1.62 10.70
CA MET A 267 -31.70 -1.40 10.32
C MET A 267 -32.65 -1.96 11.38
N PRO A 268 -33.80 -1.31 11.63
CA PRO A 268 -34.80 -1.78 12.60
C PRO A 268 -35.64 -2.97 12.09
N VAL A 269 -35.14 -3.68 11.07
CA VAL A 269 -35.78 -4.79 10.37
C VAL A 269 -34.82 -5.95 10.17
N GLY A 270 -35.37 -7.17 10.19
CA GLY A 270 -34.71 -8.36 9.70
C GLY A 270 -35.08 -8.63 8.24
N MET A 271 -34.18 -9.30 7.51
CA MET A 271 -34.49 -9.90 6.21
C MET A 271 -34.93 -11.33 6.44
N ALA A 272 -36.22 -11.61 6.26
CA ALA A 272 -36.77 -12.95 6.29
C ALA A 272 -36.69 -13.58 4.89
N GLN A 273 -35.96 -14.68 4.77
CA GLN A 273 -35.83 -15.50 3.58
C GLN A 273 -36.67 -16.76 3.76
N LEU A 274 -37.68 -16.97 2.91
CA LEU A 274 -38.58 -18.13 2.97
C LEU A 274 -38.32 -19.06 1.79
N GLY A 275 -37.81 -20.25 2.08
CA GLY A 275 -37.42 -21.25 1.10
C GLY A 275 -38.57 -21.71 0.19
N ARG A 276 -38.34 -21.67 -1.13
CA ARG A 276 -39.37 -21.97 -2.15
C ARG A 276 -39.75 -23.44 -2.26
N ASP A 277 -39.04 -24.36 -1.61
CA ASP A 277 -39.47 -25.75 -1.49
C ASP A 277 -40.44 -25.98 -0.33
N THR A 278 -40.47 -25.11 0.68
CA THR A 278 -41.49 -25.09 1.74
C THR A 278 -42.70 -24.24 1.34
N TRP A 279 -42.49 -23.02 0.81
CA TRP A 279 -43.55 -22.13 0.34
C TRP A 279 -43.47 -21.95 -1.17
N LYS A 280 -44.29 -22.71 -1.91
CA LYS A 280 -44.21 -22.82 -3.37
C LYS A 280 -44.70 -21.55 -4.08
N THR A 281 -45.62 -20.81 -3.49
CA THR A 281 -46.15 -19.54 -4.02
C THR A 281 -45.86 -18.36 -3.08
N GLN A 282 -45.98 -17.14 -3.61
CA GLN A 282 -45.75 -15.92 -2.84
C GLN A 282 -46.81 -15.75 -1.74
N GLU A 283 -48.07 -16.05 -2.04
CA GLU A 283 -49.21 -15.92 -1.12
C GLU A 283 -49.06 -16.86 0.09
N GLN A 284 -48.49 -18.05 -0.11
CA GLN A 284 -48.17 -18.97 0.99
C GLN A 284 -47.08 -18.40 1.91
N ALA A 285 -46.07 -17.74 1.34
CA ALA A 285 -45.01 -17.10 2.08
C ALA A 285 -45.49 -15.84 2.82
N GLU A 286 -46.31 -15.01 2.17
CA GLU A 286 -46.97 -13.84 2.76
C GLU A 286 -47.88 -14.21 3.94
N ALA A 287 -48.71 -15.25 3.79
CA ALA A 287 -49.55 -15.75 4.88
C ALA A 287 -48.73 -16.23 6.10
N THR A 288 -47.54 -16.78 5.85
CA THR A 288 -46.63 -17.27 6.90
C THR A 288 -45.91 -16.10 7.59
N ILE A 289 -45.44 -15.10 6.84
CA ILE A 289 -44.89 -13.87 7.40
C ILE A 289 -45.94 -13.11 8.23
N ALA A 290 -47.17 -12.99 7.72
CA ALA A 290 -48.27 -12.32 8.42
C ALA A 290 -48.59 -12.98 9.77
N ALA A 291 -48.37 -14.29 9.93
CA ALA A 291 -48.55 -15.01 11.19
C ALA A 291 -47.56 -14.58 12.30
N LEU A 292 -46.47 -13.86 11.97
CA LEU A 292 -45.59 -13.25 12.98
C LEU A 292 -46.24 -12.09 13.74
N GLY A 293 -47.30 -11.47 13.20
CA GLY A 293 -48.00 -10.36 13.84
C GLY A 293 -47.18 -9.06 13.96
N VAL A 294 -46.08 -8.92 13.20
CA VAL A 294 -45.26 -7.71 13.11
C VAL A 294 -45.42 -7.03 11.74
N PRO A 295 -45.21 -5.70 11.63
CA PRO A 295 -45.19 -5.03 10.33
C PRO A 295 -44.14 -5.63 9.38
N TRP A 296 -44.53 -5.83 8.12
CA TRP A 296 -43.67 -6.41 7.09
C TRP A 296 -43.91 -5.77 5.72
N THR A 297 -43.01 -6.05 4.77
CA THR A 297 -43.26 -5.85 3.33
C THR A 297 -42.50 -6.88 2.50
N PHE A 298 -43.03 -7.22 1.32
CA PHE A 298 -42.32 -8.01 0.32
C PHE A 298 -41.23 -7.16 -0.33
N VAL A 299 -40.03 -7.72 -0.48
CA VAL A 299 -38.88 -7.03 -1.10
C VAL A 299 -38.66 -7.55 -2.50
N GLU A 300 -38.44 -8.86 -2.65
CA GLU A 300 -38.12 -9.48 -3.94
C GLU A 300 -38.33 -11.00 -3.96
N LYS A 301 -38.39 -11.55 -5.18
CA LYS A 301 -38.36 -12.99 -5.45
C LYS A 301 -36.97 -13.37 -5.92
N ARG A 302 -36.29 -14.28 -5.21
CA ARG A 302 -35.04 -14.90 -5.70
C ARG A 302 -35.30 -16.33 -6.20
N ASN A 303 -34.28 -16.92 -6.81
CA ASN A 303 -34.38 -18.29 -7.36
C ASN A 303 -34.71 -19.34 -6.28
N MET A 304 -34.15 -19.20 -5.07
CA MET A 304 -34.29 -20.20 -3.99
C MET A 304 -35.31 -19.82 -2.90
N PHE A 305 -35.57 -18.53 -2.69
CA PHE A 305 -36.40 -18.04 -1.58
C PHE A 305 -37.16 -16.75 -1.93
N TRP A 306 -38.24 -16.49 -1.19
CA TRP A 306 -38.94 -15.21 -1.15
C TRP A 306 -38.29 -14.31 -0.09
N VAL A 307 -38.13 -13.01 -0.36
CA VAL A 307 -37.48 -12.07 0.58
C VAL A 307 -38.51 -11.06 1.10
N PHE A 308 -38.57 -10.93 2.42
CA PHE A 308 -39.39 -9.96 3.13
C PHE A 308 -38.55 -9.14 4.10
N ALA A 309 -38.89 -7.86 4.24
CA ALA A 309 -38.48 -7.08 5.40
C ALA A 309 -39.50 -7.30 6.52
N VAL A 310 -39.04 -7.59 7.73
CA VAL A 310 -39.89 -7.79 8.92
C VAL A 310 -39.41 -6.88 10.05
N TRP A 311 -40.32 -6.18 10.72
CA TRP A 311 -39.97 -5.26 11.81
C TRP A 311 -39.44 -6.01 13.03
N THR A 312 -38.19 -5.72 13.42
CA THR A 312 -37.55 -6.30 14.61
C THR A 312 -37.39 -5.27 15.73
N GLY A 313 -37.53 -3.99 15.42
CA GLY A 313 -37.25 -2.88 16.33
C GLY A 313 -35.80 -2.38 16.24
N PRO A 314 -35.53 -1.15 16.69
CA PRO A 314 -34.25 -0.46 16.46
C PRO A 314 -33.04 -1.14 17.11
N ASN A 315 -33.25 -1.77 18.27
CA ASN A 315 -32.18 -2.41 19.06
C ASN A 315 -32.43 -3.91 19.17
N ALA A 316 -32.78 -4.57 18.06
CA ALA A 316 -33.02 -6.00 18.05
C ALA A 316 -31.74 -6.79 18.38
N GLU A 317 -31.81 -7.58 19.45
CA GLU A 317 -30.79 -8.57 19.84
C GLU A 317 -30.85 -9.81 18.94
N VAL A 318 -29.75 -10.59 18.88
CA VAL A 318 -29.66 -11.85 18.09
C VAL A 318 -30.84 -12.80 18.37
N ASP A 319 -31.27 -12.89 19.63
CA ASP A 319 -32.41 -13.69 20.07
C ASP A 319 -33.73 -13.32 19.37
N VAL A 320 -33.93 -12.07 18.96
CA VAL A 320 -35.14 -11.64 18.23
C VAL A 320 -35.22 -12.37 16.88
N PHE A 321 -34.12 -12.35 16.14
CA PHE A 321 -33.99 -12.98 14.83
C PHE A 321 -34.12 -14.51 14.93
N GLN A 322 -33.52 -15.13 15.95
CA GLN A 322 -33.68 -16.56 16.21
C GLN A 322 -35.12 -16.94 16.58
N ARG A 323 -35.80 -16.16 17.44
CA ARG A 323 -37.21 -16.41 17.79
C ARG A 323 -38.13 -16.28 16.59
N MET A 324 -37.93 -15.28 15.73
CA MET A 324 -38.71 -15.16 14.49
C MET A 324 -38.42 -16.31 13.52
N THR A 325 -37.16 -16.72 13.38
CA THR A 325 -36.77 -17.87 12.57
C THR A 325 -37.47 -19.15 13.04
N ARG A 326 -37.41 -19.45 14.34
CA ARG A 326 -38.13 -20.60 14.93
C ARG A 326 -39.64 -20.49 14.77
N ALA A 327 -40.23 -19.31 14.93
CA ALA A 327 -41.67 -19.10 14.73
C ALA A 327 -42.12 -19.38 13.28
N LEU A 328 -41.35 -18.95 12.28
CA LEU A 328 -41.62 -19.26 10.86
C LEU A 328 -41.45 -20.75 10.52
N ASN A 329 -40.59 -21.46 11.25
CA ASN A 329 -40.36 -22.91 11.13
C ASN A 329 -41.25 -23.75 12.07
N GLY A 330 -42.36 -23.21 12.58
CA GLY A 330 -43.31 -23.96 13.41
C GLY A 330 -42.79 -24.35 14.80
N GLY A 331 -41.68 -23.77 15.25
CA GLY A 331 -41.00 -24.08 16.50
C GLY A 331 -39.80 -25.02 16.38
N GLU A 332 -39.52 -25.55 15.19
CA GLU A 332 -38.40 -26.45 14.95
C GLU A 332 -37.14 -25.71 14.48
N ASP A 333 -35.96 -26.17 14.93
CA ASP A 333 -34.67 -25.79 14.34
C ASP A 333 -34.39 -26.72 13.15
N LEU A 334 -34.19 -26.16 11.96
CA LEU A 334 -34.01 -26.91 10.72
C LEU A 334 -32.69 -27.70 10.74
N VAL A 335 -32.79 -29.02 10.64
CA VAL A 335 -31.61 -29.92 10.58
C VAL A 335 -31.09 -29.97 9.15
N GLY A 336 -30.16 -29.07 8.82
CA GLY A 336 -29.43 -29.04 7.55
C GLY A 336 -29.51 -27.69 6.83
N ALA A 337 -28.42 -27.29 6.18
CA ALA A 337 -28.27 -25.98 5.54
C ALA A 337 -28.79 -25.96 4.07
N ASP A 338 -30.07 -26.25 3.87
CA ASP A 338 -30.72 -26.12 2.55
C ASP A 338 -31.51 -24.80 2.46
N PRO A 339 -31.02 -23.76 1.75
CA PRO A 339 -31.68 -22.45 1.68
C PRO A 339 -33.02 -22.46 0.91
N LYS A 340 -33.42 -23.59 0.33
CA LYS A 340 -34.74 -23.77 -0.29
C LYS A 340 -35.79 -24.26 0.71
N LYS A 341 -35.40 -24.71 1.90
CA LYS A 341 -36.30 -25.31 2.90
C LYS A 341 -36.36 -24.48 4.17
N GLY A 342 -37.58 -24.25 4.64
CA GLY A 342 -37.85 -23.44 5.82
C GLY A 342 -37.37 -21.99 5.67
N ALA A 343 -37.42 -21.26 6.78
CA ALA A 343 -37.17 -19.84 6.83
C ALA A 343 -35.94 -19.49 7.66
N LEU A 344 -35.36 -18.34 7.36
CA LEU A 344 -34.27 -17.71 8.11
C LEU A 344 -34.50 -16.21 8.18
N VAL A 345 -34.38 -15.62 9.38
CA VAL A 345 -34.43 -14.15 9.55
C VAL A 345 -33.04 -13.67 9.96
N LEU A 346 -32.45 -12.79 9.15
CA LEU A 346 -31.12 -12.23 9.38
C LEU A 346 -31.17 -10.75 9.78
N PRO A 347 -30.27 -10.27 10.65
CA PRO A 347 -30.09 -8.84 10.89
C PRO A 347 -29.65 -8.14 9.62
N ARG A 348 -30.16 -6.93 9.38
CA ARG A 348 -29.73 -6.09 8.25
C ARG A 348 -28.90 -4.91 8.73
N ARG A 349 -27.75 -4.75 8.12
CA ARG A 349 -26.95 -3.52 8.13
C ARG A 349 -27.09 -2.84 6.77
N ALA A 350 -26.90 -1.53 6.75
CA ALA A 350 -26.66 -0.78 5.53
C ALA A 350 -25.39 0.05 5.71
N THR A 351 -24.65 0.20 4.63
CA THR A 351 -23.39 0.93 4.58
C THR A 351 -23.58 2.06 3.58
N TYR A 352 -23.34 3.28 4.03
CA TYR A 352 -23.48 4.49 3.22
C TYR A 352 -22.13 5.21 3.12
N LEU A 353 -21.81 5.69 1.93
CA LEU A 353 -20.65 6.53 1.67
C LEU A 353 -21.10 7.99 1.52
N THR A 354 -20.40 8.89 2.20
CA THR A 354 -20.62 10.35 2.14
C THR A 354 -19.29 11.05 2.47
N THR A 355 -19.26 12.38 2.57
CA THR A 355 -18.09 13.13 3.06
C THR A 355 -18.33 13.63 4.49
N ALA A 356 -17.25 13.85 5.25
CA ALA A 356 -17.37 14.44 6.59
C ALA A 356 -18.01 15.84 6.54
N GLY A 357 -17.77 16.59 5.47
CA GLY A 357 -18.39 17.89 5.15
C GLY A 357 -19.91 17.83 4.98
N ASP A 358 -20.44 16.71 4.51
CA ASP A 358 -21.87 16.51 4.26
C ASP A 358 -22.59 15.81 5.42
N LEU A 359 -21.87 15.18 6.35
CA LEU A 359 -22.46 14.50 7.50
C LEU A 359 -22.91 15.50 8.60
N GLN A 360 -24.22 15.57 8.86
CA GLN A 360 -24.82 16.55 9.79
C GLN A 360 -25.63 15.89 10.91
N GLY A 361 -25.61 16.50 12.10
CA GLY A 361 -26.46 16.11 13.24
C GLY A 361 -27.69 17.01 13.40
N LYS A 362 -28.88 16.41 13.43
CA LYS A 362 -30.14 17.14 13.71
C LYS A 362 -31.11 16.27 14.51
N GLU A 363 -31.56 16.76 15.65
CA GLU A 363 -32.66 16.16 16.44
C GLU A 363 -32.47 14.65 16.77
N GLY A 364 -31.23 14.24 17.06
CA GLY A 364 -30.88 12.84 17.34
C GLY A 364 -30.86 11.94 16.09
N ARG A 365 -30.78 12.54 14.90
CA ARG A 365 -30.55 11.89 13.61
C ARG A 365 -29.25 12.38 12.97
N VAL A 366 -28.68 11.51 12.15
CA VAL A 366 -27.58 11.80 11.23
C VAL A 366 -28.19 11.98 9.84
N SER A 367 -27.76 13.02 9.12
CA SER A 367 -28.30 13.44 7.83
C SER A 367 -27.18 13.67 6.82
N PHE A 368 -27.23 13.01 5.68
CA PHE A 368 -26.26 13.12 4.57
C PHE A 368 -26.97 12.99 3.23
N THR A 369 -26.38 13.55 2.17
CA THR A 369 -26.84 13.43 0.79
C THR A 369 -26.75 11.98 0.35
N TYR A 370 -27.84 11.41 -0.15
CA TYR A 370 -27.87 10.00 -0.53
C TYR A 370 -27.06 9.74 -1.81
N GLY A 371 -27.09 10.66 -2.78
CA GLY A 371 -26.22 10.64 -3.96
C GLY A 371 -26.24 9.31 -4.70
N GLU A 372 -25.06 8.71 -4.88
CA GLU A 372 -24.83 7.47 -5.64
C GLU A 372 -24.93 6.20 -4.78
N ASN A 373 -25.39 6.29 -3.52
CA ASN A 373 -25.52 5.13 -2.65
C ASN A 373 -26.49 4.09 -3.23
N THR A 374 -26.07 2.82 -3.24
CA THR A 374 -26.89 1.69 -3.71
C THR A 374 -27.55 0.91 -2.57
N ALA A 375 -27.12 1.16 -1.31
CA ALA A 375 -27.71 0.56 -0.14
C ALA A 375 -29.08 1.17 0.17
N GLY A 376 -30.16 0.37 0.09
CA GLY A 376 -31.53 0.85 0.31
C GLY A 376 -31.71 1.67 1.59
N THR A 377 -32.59 2.67 1.54
CA THR A 377 -32.76 3.73 2.56
C THR A 377 -33.26 3.26 3.93
N GLY A 378 -33.67 1.99 4.04
CA GLY A 378 -34.25 1.42 5.24
C GLY A 378 -35.78 1.48 5.24
N TRP A 379 -36.40 1.07 6.34
CA TRP A 379 -37.85 1.00 6.46
C TRP A 379 -38.35 1.62 7.76
N VAL A 380 -39.54 2.22 7.69
CA VAL A 380 -40.34 2.70 8.82
C VAL A 380 -41.69 2.01 8.86
N VAL A 381 -42.25 1.87 10.06
CA VAL A 381 -43.61 1.34 10.25
C VAL A 381 -44.62 2.41 9.85
N SER A 382 -45.50 2.06 8.91
CA SER A 382 -46.65 2.87 8.49
C SER A 382 -47.90 2.01 8.61
N GLY A 383 -48.63 2.20 9.71
CA GLY A 383 -49.76 1.34 10.07
C GLY A 383 -49.32 -0.09 10.38
N ASP A 384 -49.85 -1.05 9.62
CA ASP A 384 -49.56 -2.48 9.70
C ASP A 384 -48.41 -2.94 8.77
N LYS A 385 -47.81 -2.02 8.00
CA LYS A 385 -46.81 -2.34 6.96
C LYS A 385 -45.50 -1.60 7.17
N LEU A 386 -44.48 -2.09 6.47
CA LEU A 386 -43.22 -1.37 6.29
C LEU A 386 -43.24 -0.58 4.99
N THR A 387 -42.88 0.69 5.06
CA THR A 387 -42.62 1.56 3.90
C THR A 387 -41.16 2.00 3.92
N GLU A 388 -40.55 2.16 2.75
CA GLU A 388 -39.18 2.65 2.66
C GLU A 388 -39.04 4.07 3.21
N VAL A 389 -37.85 4.40 3.72
CA VAL A 389 -37.53 5.75 4.19
C VAL A 389 -37.38 6.66 2.96
N GLY A 390 -38.26 7.66 2.86
CA GLY A 390 -38.13 8.71 1.84
C GLY A 390 -36.95 9.64 2.12
N LEU A 391 -36.37 10.19 1.07
CA LEU A 391 -35.32 11.22 1.15
C LEU A 391 -35.96 12.60 1.34
N GLU A 392 -35.38 13.43 2.20
CA GLU A 392 -35.76 14.85 2.38
C GLU A 392 -34.72 15.70 1.64
N ASP A 393 -35.14 16.40 0.58
CA ASP A 393 -34.26 17.17 -0.32
C ASP A 393 -33.03 16.39 -0.83
N GLY A 394 -33.22 15.10 -1.14
CA GLY A 394 -32.15 14.19 -1.59
C GLY A 394 -31.25 13.64 -0.48
N ARG A 395 -31.52 13.99 0.79
CA ARG A 395 -30.78 13.52 1.97
C ARG A 395 -31.47 12.36 2.65
N LEU A 396 -30.68 11.38 3.08
CA LEU A 396 -31.14 10.30 3.95
C LEU A 396 -30.97 10.72 5.42
N GLN A 397 -31.99 10.44 6.23
CA GLN A 397 -31.93 10.65 7.68
C GLN A 397 -32.02 9.33 8.44
N ILE A 398 -31.02 9.06 9.26
CA ILE A 398 -30.91 7.84 10.07
C ILE A 398 -30.90 8.23 11.55
N PRO A 399 -31.61 7.54 12.46
CA PRO A 399 -31.45 7.77 13.90
C PRO A 399 -29.98 7.60 14.32
N ALA A 400 -29.42 8.53 15.09
CA ALA A 400 -28.00 8.45 15.49
C ALA A 400 -27.69 7.16 16.26
N LYS A 401 -28.63 6.69 17.09
CA LYS A 401 -28.56 5.42 17.82
C LYS A 401 -28.60 4.16 16.95
N ALA A 402 -28.93 4.29 15.67
CA ALA A 402 -28.88 3.20 14.70
C ALA A 402 -27.52 3.12 13.98
N VAL A 403 -26.66 4.14 14.08
CA VAL A 403 -25.28 4.09 13.59
C VAL A 403 -24.47 3.21 14.55
N GLU A 404 -23.97 2.09 14.04
CA GLU A 404 -23.12 1.17 14.82
C GLU A 404 -21.65 1.57 14.74
N GLU A 405 -21.20 1.93 13.55
CA GLU A 405 -19.79 2.22 13.23
C GLU A 405 -19.71 3.38 12.23
N VAL A 406 -18.67 4.19 12.36
CA VAL A 406 -18.33 5.26 11.42
C VAL A 406 -16.85 5.13 11.11
N ARG A 407 -16.50 4.96 9.83
CA ARG A 407 -15.13 4.76 9.38
C ARG A 407 -14.72 5.89 8.45
N VAL A 408 -13.49 6.36 8.54
CA VAL A 408 -12.91 7.30 7.57
C VAL A 408 -12.19 6.50 6.51
N GLU A 409 -12.42 6.82 5.25
CA GLU A 409 -11.70 6.27 4.12
C GLU A 409 -10.54 7.23 3.80
N ARG A 410 -9.31 6.80 4.08
CA ARG A 410 -8.10 7.58 3.79
C ARG A 410 -7.24 6.86 2.77
N GLN A 411 -6.83 7.56 1.71
CA GLN A 411 -5.86 7.01 0.78
C GLN A 411 -4.54 6.78 1.53
N LEU A 412 -3.99 5.56 1.40
CA LEU A 412 -2.81 5.11 2.10
C LEU A 412 -1.56 5.81 1.55
N ALA A 413 -1.17 6.91 2.20
CA ALA A 413 0.02 7.66 1.83
C ALA A 413 1.27 7.03 2.44
N ILE A 414 2.22 6.57 1.61
CA ILE A 414 3.49 6.04 2.10
C ILE A 414 4.26 7.12 2.87
N ASN A 415 4.69 6.82 4.09
CA ASN A 415 5.47 7.73 4.91
C ASN A 415 6.94 7.77 4.42
N PRO A 416 7.45 8.91 3.89
CA PRO A 416 8.83 9.00 3.40
C PRO A 416 9.86 8.81 4.52
N LYS A 417 9.51 9.15 5.77
CA LYS A 417 10.35 8.94 6.95
C LYS A 417 10.32 7.50 7.45
N GLY A 418 9.51 6.63 6.84
CA GLY A 418 9.46 5.21 7.12
C GLY A 418 10.76 4.48 6.80
N TYR A 419 10.73 3.16 6.91
CA TYR A 419 11.87 2.30 6.61
C TYR A 419 11.55 1.24 5.55
N LEU A 420 12.62 0.80 4.90
CA LEU A 420 12.67 -0.38 4.05
C LEU A 420 13.66 -1.37 4.68
N LEU A 421 13.22 -2.60 4.95
CA LEU A 421 14.11 -3.71 5.28
C LEU A 421 14.44 -4.49 4.02
N MET A 422 15.72 -4.47 3.62
CA MET A 422 16.27 -5.28 2.54
C MET A 422 16.59 -6.67 3.09
N VAL A 423 15.73 -7.64 2.78
CA VAL A 423 15.82 -9.01 3.30
C VAL A 423 17.10 -9.69 2.81
N ASP A 424 17.66 -10.55 3.66
CA ASP A 424 18.89 -11.33 3.48
C ASP A 424 20.19 -10.52 3.32
N GLN A 425 20.14 -9.20 3.18
CA GLN A 425 21.34 -8.36 3.18
C GLN A 425 22.02 -8.35 4.56
N LYS A 426 23.27 -8.80 4.62
CA LYS A 426 24.11 -8.86 5.84
C LYS A 426 25.25 -7.83 5.79
N PRO A 427 25.85 -7.47 6.94
CA PRO A 427 27.01 -6.58 6.99
C PRO A 427 28.21 -7.08 6.18
N THR A 428 28.33 -8.39 5.97
CA THR A 428 29.38 -9.01 5.14
C THR A 428 29.25 -8.72 3.66
N ASP A 429 28.03 -8.47 3.17
CA ASP A 429 27.74 -8.49 1.73
C ASP A 429 28.13 -7.16 1.08
N VAL A 430 28.12 -6.08 1.86
CA VAL A 430 28.60 -4.73 1.50
C VAL A 430 30.13 -4.57 1.59
N TRP A 431 30.91 -5.66 1.72
CA TRP A 431 32.37 -5.60 1.73
C TRP A 431 33.01 -4.87 0.51
N PRO A 432 32.45 -4.89 -0.72
CA PRO A 432 33.03 -4.14 -1.83
C PRO A 432 32.96 -2.62 -1.59
N SER A 433 31.85 -2.12 -1.03
CA SER A 433 31.69 -0.73 -0.61
C SER A 433 32.74 -0.33 0.43
N ALA A 434 33.03 -1.22 1.40
CA ALA A 434 34.05 -0.96 2.41
C ALA A 434 35.49 -0.93 1.85
N VAL A 435 35.82 -1.80 0.89
CA VAL A 435 37.11 -1.76 0.18
C VAL A 435 37.25 -0.49 -0.65
N MET A 436 36.19 -0.09 -1.35
CA MET A 436 36.15 1.16 -2.12
C MET A 436 36.29 2.39 -1.21
N PHE A 437 35.59 2.43 -0.08
CA PHE A 437 35.72 3.47 0.95
C PHE A 437 37.18 3.58 1.43
N GLY A 438 37.80 2.45 1.78
CA GLY A 438 39.21 2.39 2.21
C GLY A 438 40.18 2.88 1.13
N ALA A 439 39.95 2.53 -0.13
CA ALA A 439 40.76 2.99 -1.26
C ALA A 439 40.65 4.51 -1.49
N VAL A 440 39.43 5.06 -1.48
CA VAL A 440 39.19 6.51 -1.60
C VAL A 440 39.81 7.26 -0.42
N LEU A 441 39.65 6.76 0.82
CA LEU A 441 40.26 7.34 2.02
C LEU A 441 41.78 7.38 1.91
N GLY A 442 42.41 6.29 1.43
CA GLY A 442 43.84 6.25 1.16
C GLY A 442 44.29 7.32 0.15
N VAL A 443 43.55 7.51 -0.95
CA VAL A 443 43.83 8.55 -1.96
C VAL A 443 43.69 9.96 -1.37
N VAL A 444 42.66 10.22 -0.56
CA VAL A 444 42.46 11.51 0.13
C VAL A 444 43.62 11.79 1.08
N LEU A 445 44.00 10.83 1.93
CA LEU A 445 45.11 10.97 2.88
C LEU A 445 46.46 11.21 2.19
N LEU A 446 46.75 10.51 1.09
CA LEU A 446 47.96 10.72 0.29
C LEU A 446 48.01 12.13 -0.34
N ASN A 447 46.89 12.64 -0.84
CA ASN A 447 46.83 14.00 -1.39
C ASN A 447 46.91 15.07 -0.29
N LEU A 448 46.28 14.84 0.86
CA LEU A 448 46.40 15.72 2.03
C LEU A 448 47.86 15.81 2.50
N TRP A 449 48.57 14.68 2.56
CA TRP A 449 49.98 14.63 2.91
C TRP A 449 50.89 15.31 1.86
N ALA A 450 50.61 15.13 0.57
CA ALA A 450 51.31 15.83 -0.51
C ALA A 450 51.09 17.36 -0.45
N LEU A 451 49.89 17.81 -0.10
CA LEU A 451 49.56 19.22 0.08
C LEU A 451 50.29 19.81 1.30
N VAL A 452 50.23 19.14 2.45
CA VAL A 452 50.90 19.57 3.69
C VAL A 452 52.42 19.62 3.51
N THR A 453 53.04 18.63 2.87
CA THR A 453 54.48 18.61 2.61
C THR A 453 54.90 19.72 1.63
N THR A 454 54.09 20.00 0.60
CA THR A 454 54.33 21.11 -0.34
C THR A 454 54.22 22.47 0.34
N LEU A 455 53.21 22.67 1.20
CA LEU A 455 53.04 23.90 1.98
C LEU A 455 54.18 24.11 2.98
N ARG A 456 54.65 23.04 3.67
CA ARG A 456 55.82 23.09 4.55
C ARG A 456 57.10 23.47 3.79
N ARG A 457 57.33 22.89 2.60
CA ARG A 457 58.47 23.26 1.74
C ARG A 457 58.41 24.72 1.31
N ARG A 458 57.25 25.20 0.85
CA ARG A 458 57.07 26.62 0.47
C ARG A 458 57.31 27.59 1.63
N ARG A 459 56.89 27.25 2.85
CA ARG A 459 57.20 28.06 4.05
C ARG A 459 58.69 28.07 4.39
N ALA A 460 59.37 26.93 4.30
CA ALA A 460 60.82 26.86 4.53
C ALA A 460 61.60 27.69 3.49
N SER A 461 61.24 27.60 2.20
CA SER A 461 61.83 28.40 1.12
C SER A 461 61.43 29.89 1.10
N ALA A 462 60.55 30.32 2.01
CA ALA A 462 60.19 31.73 2.20
C ALA A 462 60.77 32.31 3.50
N ALA A 463 61.46 31.49 4.30
CA ALA A 463 62.12 31.85 5.55
C ALA A 463 63.66 31.73 5.49
N ALA A 464 64.18 31.30 4.33
CA ALA A 464 65.59 31.25 3.96
C ALA A 464 65.83 32.15 2.75
#